data_AF-A0A399ZS19-F1
#
_entry.id   AF-A0A399ZS19-F1
#
_cell.length_a   1.000
_cell.length_b   1.000
_cell.length_c   1.000
_cell.angle_alpha   90.00
_cell.angle_beta   90.00
_cell.angle_gamma   90.00
#
_symmetry.space_group_name_H-M   'P 1'
#
loop_
_entity.id
_entity.type
_entity.pdbx_description
1 polymer ?
#
loop_
_entity_poly.entity_id
_entity_poly.type
_entity_poly.pdbx_seq_one_letter_code
_entity_poly.pdbx_strand_id
1 'polypeptide(L)'
;MRVTRESLIRIAKETAQERAFNDRDIIAAYLTGSLVSKETDPLLGGTADVDIILIHKEEPKHRREFVKLTPDFHVDIGHRAKAEFKRPRELRLDPWLGWEMYDPMLLYEREKFFEFVQAGLRAGFEFNAPAPALQRSRILLKDARSIWRELLEIEDAVTPKDVLQYMKSLYYAVNAVAELSGPPLAERRVMLDFASRAETASRPGMDAALVGLMGASALESSKLEAWLPEWKSAFEIAMKNNRVDARIHAIRTNYYEKAFVAMLGSEKPVCVLWPLMQTWTFAAEVLPDSELEAWRAACGDLGLGWVGFDHRVSGLDHFLDEVEALLDELAAQHGLETSTSI
;
A
#
# COMPACT_ATOMS: atom_id res chain seq x y z
N MET A 1 8.42 29.51 -6.66
CA MET A 1 6.98 29.19 -6.87
C MET A 1 6.61 28.10 -5.87
N ARG A 2 5.61 28.31 -5.00
CA ARG A 2 5.19 27.30 -4.01
C ARG A 2 4.46 26.17 -4.77
N VAL A 3 4.86 24.92 -4.59
CA VAL A 3 4.15 23.77 -5.16
C VAL A 3 2.84 23.61 -4.39
N THR A 4 1.72 23.60 -5.11
CA THR A 4 0.38 23.39 -4.56
C THR A 4 -0.27 22.15 -5.18
N ARG A 5 -1.33 21.63 -4.56
CA ARG A 5 -2.12 20.52 -5.09
C ARG A 5 -2.60 20.82 -6.52
N GLU A 6 -3.08 22.02 -6.78
CA GLU A 6 -3.55 22.46 -8.10
C GLU A 6 -2.43 22.45 -9.13
N SER A 7 -1.21 22.83 -8.73
CA SER A 7 -0.05 22.78 -9.61
C SER A 7 0.34 21.35 -9.98
N LEU A 8 0.24 20.40 -9.04
CA LEU A 8 0.50 18.97 -9.28
C LEU A 8 -0.59 18.34 -10.17
N ILE A 9 -1.86 18.69 -9.94
CA ILE A 9 -2.98 18.26 -10.80
C ILE A 9 -2.82 18.80 -12.23
N ARG A 10 -2.35 20.04 -12.39
CA ARG A 10 -2.07 20.60 -13.72
C ARG A 10 -0.98 19.79 -14.44
N ILE A 11 0.10 19.45 -13.74
CA ILE A 11 1.16 18.58 -14.29
C ILE A 11 0.57 17.22 -14.72
N ALA A 12 -0.30 16.62 -13.92
CA ALA A 12 -0.95 15.36 -14.28
C ALA A 12 -1.74 15.46 -15.59
N LYS A 13 -2.53 16.54 -15.76
CA LYS A 13 -3.31 16.79 -16.99
C LYS A 13 -2.39 16.97 -18.21
N GLU A 14 -1.35 17.77 -18.07
CA GLU A 14 -0.37 18.01 -19.14
C GLU A 14 0.34 16.71 -19.54
N THR A 15 0.81 15.93 -18.56
CA THR A 15 1.46 14.63 -18.79
C THR A 15 0.52 13.65 -19.49
N ALA A 16 -0.73 13.50 -19.02
CA ALA A 16 -1.70 12.60 -19.64
C ALA A 16 -2.02 12.98 -21.08
N GLN A 17 -2.18 14.28 -21.36
CA GLN A 17 -2.43 14.78 -22.73
C GLN A 17 -1.24 14.55 -23.65
N GLU A 18 -0.01 14.84 -23.20
CA GLU A 18 1.21 14.60 -23.95
C GLU A 18 1.37 13.11 -24.29
N ARG A 19 1.22 12.22 -23.30
CA ARG A 19 1.34 10.77 -23.48
C ARG A 19 0.29 10.25 -24.47
N ALA A 20 -0.97 10.62 -24.32
CA ALA A 20 -2.05 10.17 -25.20
C ALA A 20 -2.01 10.77 -26.62
N PHE A 21 -1.33 11.91 -26.80
CA PHE A 21 -1.05 12.47 -28.12
C PHE A 21 0.03 11.67 -28.86
N ASN A 22 1.10 11.30 -28.15
CA ASN A 22 2.25 10.57 -28.69
C ASN A 22 2.02 9.07 -28.83
N ASP A 23 1.11 8.49 -28.05
CA ASP A 23 0.74 7.07 -28.12
C ASP A 23 -0.77 6.90 -28.34
N ARG A 24 -1.12 6.32 -29.49
CA ARG A 24 -2.53 6.08 -29.87
C ARG A 24 -3.13 4.83 -29.20
N ASP A 25 -2.30 4.00 -28.58
CA ASP A 25 -2.72 2.84 -27.80
C ASP A 25 -3.35 3.25 -26.45
N ILE A 26 -3.00 4.44 -25.93
CA ILE A 26 -3.62 4.99 -24.73
C ILE A 26 -5.06 5.40 -25.05
N ILE A 27 -6.02 4.79 -24.36
CA ILE A 27 -7.46 5.06 -24.49
C ILE A 27 -8.04 5.84 -23.32
N ALA A 28 -7.41 5.80 -22.16
CA ALA A 28 -7.81 6.59 -21.02
C ALA A 28 -6.62 6.89 -20.13
N ALA A 29 -6.71 7.98 -19.38
CA ALA A 29 -5.80 8.30 -18.29
C ALA A 29 -6.57 8.93 -17.15
N TYR A 30 -6.19 8.58 -15.92
CA TYR A 30 -6.77 9.17 -14.72
C TYR A 30 -5.72 9.37 -13.62
N LEU A 31 -5.97 10.36 -12.78
CA LEU A 31 -5.19 10.63 -11.57
C LEU A 31 -5.84 9.86 -10.41
N THR A 32 -5.02 9.23 -9.58
CA THR A 32 -5.43 8.52 -8.37
C THR A 32 -4.59 8.96 -7.16
N GLY A 33 -4.67 8.23 -6.05
CA GLY A 33 -3.83 8.42 -4.88
C GLY A 33 -4.16 9.68 -4.08
N SER A 34 -3.16 10.21 -3.38
CA SER A 34 -3.37 11.24 -2.37
C SER A 34 -3.81 12.60 -2.94
N LEU A 35 -3.55 12.86 -4.22
CA LEU A 35 -3.94 14.12 -4.89
C LEU A 35 -5.44 14.22 -5.19
N VAL A 36 -6.14 13.10 -5.32
CA VAL A 36 -7.61 13.10 -5.51
C VAL A 36 -8.36 13.14 -4.18
N SER A 37 -7.74 12.73 -3.09
CA SER A 37 -8.34 12.75 -1.75
C SER A 37 -8.61 14.18 -1.28
N LYS A 38 -9.84 14.47 -0.87
CA LYS A 38 -10.20 15.78 -0.26
C LYS A 38 -9.77 15.90 1.19
N GLU A 39 -9.54 14.78 1.86
CA GLU A 39 -9.32 14.70 3.30
C GLU A 39 -7.83 14.53 3.64
N THR A 40 -7.07 13.92 2.74
CA THR A 40 -5.64 13.65 2.94
C THR A 40 -4.81 14.78 2.34
N ASP A 41 -3.86 15.33 3.10
CA ASP A 41 -2.80 16.16 2.52
C ASP A 41 -1.91 15.27 1.65
N PRO A 42 -1.74 15.54 0.33
CA PRO A 42 -0.85 14.76 -0.52
C PRO A 42 0.62 14.84 -0.06
N LEU A 43 1.00 15.93 0.61
CA LEU A 43 2.35 16.11 1.08
C LEU A 43 2.61 15.28 2.34
N LEU A 44 3.78 14.65 2.37
CA LEU A 44 4.33 14.03 3.57
C LEU A 44 5.81 14.37 3.63
N GLY A 45 6.23 15.07 4.68
CA GLY A 45 7.58 15.67 4.76
C GLY A 45 7.87 16.68 3.65
N GLY A 46 6.84 17.33 3.10
CA GLY A 46 6.97 18.26 1.97
C GLY A 46 7.25 17.58 0.62
N THR A 47 7.09 16.26 0.53
CA THR A 47 7.24 15.49 -0.71
C THR A 47 5.92 14.86 -1.15
N ALA A 48 5.75 14.65 -2.46
CA ALA A 48 4.61 13.93 -3.02
C ALA A 48 4.93 13.34 -4.40
N ASP A 49 4.22 12.28 -4.73
CA ASP A 49 4.06 11.72 -6.07
C ASP A 49 2.79 12.25 -6.74
N VAL A 50 2.76 12.11 -8.07
CA VAL A 50 1.59 12.33 -8.91
C VAL A 50 1.21 11.01 -9.54
N ASP A 51 0.25 10.29 -8.96
CA ASP A 51 -0.17 8.96 -9.39
C ASP A 51 -1.08 9.03 -10.63
N ILE A 52 -0.52 8.78 -11.81
CA ILE A 52 -1.26 8.72 -13.08
C ILE A 52 -1.40 7.27 -13.51
N ILE A 53 -2.59 6.83 -13.90
CA ILE A 53 -2.77 5.54 -14.56
C ILE A 53 -3.09 5.76 -16.03
N LEU A 54 -2.35 5.09 -16.91
CA LEU A 54 -2.59 5.04 -18.35
C LEU A 54 -3.21 3.70 -18.72
N ILE A 55 -4.35 3.75 -19.42
CA ILE A 55 -5.05 2.57 -19.91
C ILE A 55 -4.74 2.37 -21.39
N HIS A 56 -4.18 1.20 -21.70
CA HIS A 56 -3.76 0.76 -23.02
C HIS A 56 -4.82 -0.15 -23.66
N LYS A 57 -4.95 -0.15 -25.00
CA LYS A 57 -5.86 -1.10 -25.67
C LYS A 57 -5.39 -2.53 -25.44
N GLU A 58 -4.09 -2.73 -25.58
CA GLU A 58 -3.40 -3.99 -25.42
C GLU A 58 -2.57 -4.04 -24.13
N GLU A 59 -1.88 -5.16 -23.91
CA GLU A 59 -0.96 -5.33 -22.77
C GLU A 59 0.22 -4.36 -22.89
N PRO A 60 0.44 -3.47 -21.90
CA PRO A 60 1.54 -2.52 -21.94
C PRO A 60 2.89 -3.21 -21.74
N LYS A 61 3.93 -2.70 -22.40
CA LYS A 61 5.31 -3.25 -22.30
C LYS A 61 5.93 -3.08 -20.92
N HIS A 62 5.54 -2.01 -20.22
CA HIS A 62 6.03 -1.67 -18.89
C HIS A 62 4.83 -1.42 -17.98
N ARG A 63 4.90 -1.85 -16.73
CA ARG A 63 3.81 -1.70 -15.76
C ARG A 63 3.89 -0.41 -14.95
N ARG A 64 5.07 0.19 -14.83
CA ARG A 64 5.30 1.40 -14.04
C ARG A 64 6.49 2.19 -14.57
N GLU A 65 6.42 3.52 -14.54
CA GLU A 65 7.50 4.43 -14.87
C GLU A 65 7.52 5.63 -13.89
N PHE A 66 8.72 6.19 -13.63
CA PHE A 66 8.89 7.37 -12.77
C PHE A 66 9.45 8.54 -13.57
N VAL A 67 8.79 9.68 -13.49
CA VAL A 67 9.25 10.92 -14.15
C VAL A 67 9.63 11.95 -13.08
N LYS A 68 10.91 12.31 -13.04
CA LYS A 68 11.41 13.30 -12.08
C LYS A 68 10.87 14.69 -12.44
N LEU A 69 10.29 15.39 -11.46
CA LEU A 69 9.92 16.80 -11.60
C LEU A 69 10.93 17.69 -10.87
N THR A 70 11.14 17.42 -9.59
CA THR A 70 12.14 18.05 -8.74
C THR A 70 12.77 16.98 -7.84
N PRO A 71 13.70 17.33 -6.92
CA PRO A 71 14.14 16.37 -5.90
C PRO A 71 13.01 15.88 -4.97
N ASP A 72 11.92 16.65 -4.81
CA ASP A 72 10.87 16.37 -3.81
C ASP A 72 9.54 15.91 -4.43
N PHE A 73 9.41 16.03 -5.74
CA PHE A 73 8.19 15.70 -6.49
C PHE A 73 8.53 14.88 -7.73
N HIS A 74 7.67 13.90 -8.02
CA HIS A 74 7.77 13.09 -9.22
C HIS A 74 6.39 12.66 -9.70
N VAL A 75 6.30 12.26 -10.96
CA VAL A 75 5.14 11.56 -11.49
C VAL A 75 5.40 10.06 -11.40
N ASP A 76 4.44 9.35 -10.83
CA ASP A 76 4.40 7.89 -10.75
C ASP A 76 3.32 7.42 -11.73
N ILE A 77 3.73 6.81 -12.84
CA ILE A 77 2.81 6.43 -13.90
C ILE A 77 2.67 4.91 -13.90
N GLY A 78 1.47 4.44 -13.61
CA GLY A 78 1.07 3.03 -13.77
C GLY A 78 0.46 2.77 -15.14
N HIS A 79 0.70 1.59 -15.70
CA HIS A 79 0.12 1.17 -16.97
C HIS A 79 -0.74 -0.07 -16.79
N ARG A 80 -1.97 0.01 -17.29
CA ARG A 80 -2.94 -1.09 -17.25
C ARG A 80 -3.48 -1.40 -18.63
N ALA A 81 -3.79 -2.67 -18.85
CA ALA A 81 -4.50 -3.09 -20.05
C ALA A 81 -6.01 -2.85 -19.88
N LYS A 82 -6.70 -2.45 -20.95
CA LYS A 82 -8.18 -2.39 -21.01
C LYS A 82 -8.82 -3.70 -20.55
N ALA A 83 -8.13 -4.83 -20.77
CA ALA A 83 -8.56 -6.15 -20.39
C ALA A 83 -8.84 -6.31 -18.88
N GLU A 84 -8.14 -5.57 -18.02
CA GLU A 84 -8.34 -5.58 -16.56
C GLU A 84 -9.74 -5.06 -16.16
N PHE A 85 -10.39 -4.28 -17.02
CA PHE A 85 -11.67 -3.62 -16.75
C PHE A 85 -12.86 -4.27 -17.48
N LYS A 86 -12.67 -5.44 -18.10
CA LYS A 86 -13.68 -6.12 -18.94
C LYS A 86 -14.99 -6.45 -18.21
N ARG A 87 -14.96 -6.56 -16.87
CA ARG A 87 -16.10 -6.98 -16.05
C ARG A 87 -16.39 -5.96 -14.93
N PRO A 88 -16.94 -4.77 -15.26
CA PRO A 88 -17.11 -3.69 -14.28
C PRO A 88 -17.92 -4.04 -13.03
N ARG A 89 -18.85 -4.99 -13.11
CA ARG A 89 -19.60 -5.46 -11.94
C ARG A 89 -18.72 -6.24 -10.96
N GLU A 90 -17.77 -7.03 -11.47
CA GLU A 90 -16.83 -7.78 -10.65
C GLU A 90 -15.78 -6.87 -10.00
N LEU A 91 -15.44 -5.75 -10.64
CA LEU A 91 -14.56 -4.73 -10.05
C LEU A 91 -15.09 -4.18 -8.72
N ARG A 92 -16.40 -4.26 -8.46
CA ARG A 92 -16.98 -3.88 -7.15
C ARG A 92 -16.51 -4.76 -6.01
N LEU A 93 -16.05 -5.96 -6.32
CA LEU A 93 -15.56 -6.93 -5.36
C LEU A 93 -14.03 -6.95 -5.34
N ASP A 94 -13.36 -6.13 -6.15
CA ASP A 94 -11.90 -6.01 -6.14
C ASP A 94 -11.48 -4.93 -5.12
N PRO A 95 -10.75 -5.28 -4.04
CA PRO A 95 -10.32 -4.33 -3.01
C PRO A 95 -9.37 -3.25 -3.52
N TRP A 96 -8.66 -3.47 -4.62
CA TRP A 96 -7.65 -2.53 -5.11
C TRP A 96 -8.16 -1.78 -6.34
N LEU A 97 -8.45 -2.51 -7.42
CA LEU A 97 -8.86 -1.92 -8.69
C LEU A 97 -10.26 -1.31 -8.62
N GLY A 98 -11.12 -1.87 -7.76
CA GLY A 98 -12.44 -1.32 -7.47
C GLY A 98 -12.34 0.10 -6.94
N TRP A 99 -11.56 0.33 -5.87
CA TRP A 99 -11.34 1.66 -5.31
C TRP A 99 -10.58 2.60 -6.24
N GLU A 100 -9.55 2.10 -6.93
CA GLU A 100 -8.79 2.90 -7.89
C GLU A 100 -9.69 3.48 -8.99
N MET A 101 -10.67 2.69 -9.47
CA MET A 101 -11.64 3.09 -10.49
C MET A 101 -12.90 3.74 -9.91
N TYR A 102 -13.12 3.64 -8.60
CA TYR A 102 -14.33 4.10 -7.95
C TYR A 102 -14.49 5.60 -8.07
N ASP A 103 -13.49 6.43 -7.74
CA ASP A 103 -13.56 7.90 -7.89
C ASP A 103 -12.22 8.57 -8.25
N PRO A 104 -11.49 8.12 -9.28
CA PRO A 104 -10.31 8.82 -9.73
C PRO A 104 -10.69 10.07 -10.54
N MET A 105 -9.74 10.98 -10.69
CA MET A 105 -9.93 12.18 -11.51
C MET A 105 -9.58 11.86 -12.97
N LEU A 106 -10.59 11.86 -13.84
CA LEU A 106 -10.40 11.68 -15.28
C LEU A 106 -9.48 12.78 -15.85
N LEU A 107 -8.43 12.36 -16.55
CA LEU A 107 -7.48 13.25 -17.23
C LEU A 107 -7.63 13.20 -18.75
N TYR A 108 -7.92 12.01 -19.28
CA TYR A 108 -8.04 11.73 -20.70
C TYR A 108 -8.96 10.54 -20.96
N GLU A 109 -9.77 10.57 -22.03
CA GLU A 109 -10.42 9.37 -22.54
C GLU A 109 -10.73 9.41 -24.04
N ARG A 110 -10.90 8.21 -24.61
CA ARG A 110 -11.52 7.88 -25.89
C ARG A 110 -12.54 6.78 -25.67
N GLU A 111 -13.46 6.63 -26.62
CA GLU A 111 -14.37 5.48 -26.69
C GLU A 111 -15.28 5.31 -25.45
N LYS A 112 -15.50 6.38 -24.66
CA LYS A 112 -16.33 6.37 -23.44
C LYS A 112 -15.95 5.26 -22.44
N PHE A 113 -14.66 4.90 -22.40
CA PHE A 113 -14.16 3.84 -21.53
C PHE A 113 -14.54 4.08 -20.07
N PHE A 114 -14.32 5.31 -19.58
CA PHE A 114 -14.50 5.65 -18.18
C PHE A 114 -15.98 5.65 -17.79
N GLU A 115 -16.83 6.27 -18.62
CA GLU A 115 -18.30 6.25 -18.45
C GLU A 115 -18.84 4.83 -18.32
N PHE A 116 -18.42 3.91 -19.21
CA PHE A 116 -18.89 2.53 -19.20
C PHE A 116 -18.44 1.76 -17.96
N VAL A 117 -17.16 1.84 -17.61
CA VAL A 117 -16.60 1.12 -16.46
C VAL A 117 -17.20 1.65 -15.16
N GLN A 118 -17.27 2.98 -14.97
CA GLN A 118 -17.84 3.55 -13.75
C GLN A 118 -19.34 3.36 -13.64
N ALA A 119 -20.10 3.40 -14.73
CA ALA A 119 -21.53 3.10 -14.70
C ALA A 119 -21.78 1.67 -14.20
N GLY A 120 -20.95 0.72 -14.66
CA GLY A 120 -20.97 -0.64 -14.14
C GLY A 120 -20.55 -0.72 -12.68
N LEU A 121 -19.42 -0.11 -12.30
CA LEU A 121 -18.88 -0.17 -10.95
C LEU A 121 -19.80 0.50 -9.89
N ARG A 122 -20.31 1.70 -10.17
CA ARG A 122 -21.05 2.54 -9.19
C ARG A 122 -22.56 2.30 -9.14
N ALA A 123 -23.11 1.45 -10.01
CA ALA A 123 -24.57 1.33 -10.14
C ALA A 123 -25.26 1.12 -8.78
N GLY A 124 -26.33 1.88 -8.52
CA GLY A 124 -27.23 1.66 -7.39
C GLY A 124 -26.67 1.88 -5.98
N PHE A 125 -25.56 2.63 -5.82
CA PHE A 125 -24.79 2.72 -4.56
C PHE A 125 -24.24 1.37 -4.05
N GLU A 126 -24.21 0.36 -4.92
CA GLU A 126 -23.87 -1.02 -4.54
C GLU A 126 -22.42 -1.15 -4.10
N PHE A 127 -21.50 -0.30 -4.56
CA PHE A 127 -20.08 -0.42 -4.25
C PHE A 127 -19.78 -0.37 -2.75
N ASN A 128 -20.42 0.55 -2.01
CA ASN A 128 -20.26 0.67 -0.55
C ASN A 128 -21.39 0.00 0.23
N ALA A 129 -22.24 -0.78 -0.43
CA ALA A 129 -23.23 -1.58 0.29
C ALA A 129 -22.51 -2.63 1.17
N PRO A 130 -23.12 -3.08 2.28
CA PRO A 130 -22.47 -4.00 3.22
C PRO A 130 -21.93 -5.27 2.56
N ALA A 131 -22.67 -5.87 1.63
CA ALA A 131 -22.25 -7.13 0.99
C ALA A 131 -20.98 -6.99 0.13
N PRO A 132 -20.87 -6.05 -0.84
CA PRO A 132 -19.62 -5.84 -1.58
C PRO A 132 -18.45 -5.38 -0.70
N ALA A 133 -18.68 -4.53 0.29
CA ALA A 133 -17.62 -4.11 1.23
C ALA A 133 -17.07 -5.29 2.02
N LEU A 134 -17.94 -6.11 2.64
CA LEU A 134 -17.53 -7.32 3.36
C LEU A 134 -16.84 -8.34 2.44
N GLN A 135 -17.29 -8.46 1.19
CA GLN A 135 -16.64 -9.34 0.22
C GLN A 135 -15.21 -8.89 -0.09
N ARG A 136 -14.96 -7.58 -0.26
CA ARG A 136 -13.61 -7.04 -0.46
C ARG A 136 -12.73 -7.29 0.76
N SER A 137 -13.25 -7.04 1.97
CA SER A 137 -12.55 -7.38 3.22
C SER A 137 -12.22 -8.86 3.33
N ARG A 138 -13.14 -9.76 2.97
CA ARG A 138 -12.93 -11.21 2.99
C ARG A 138 -11.89 -11.67 1.97
N ILE A 139 -11.81 -11.04 0.80
CA ILE A 139 -10.76 -11.32 -0.18
C ILE A 139 -9.39 -10.99 0.41
N LEU A 140 -9.24 -9.80 1.02
CA LEU A 140 -8.00 -9.40 1.69
C LEU A 140 -7.64 -10.35 2.83
N LEU A 141 -8.59 -10.70 3.69
CA LEU A 141 -8.37 -11.65 4.79
C LEU A 141 -7.96 -13.04 4.27
N LYS A 142 -8.60 -13.53 3.21
CA LYS A 142 -8.26 -14.81 2.58
C LYS A 142 -6.83 -14.81 2.05
N ASP A 143 -6.43 -13.74 1.37
CA ASP A 143 -5.06 -13.62 0.85
C ASP A 143 -4.04 -13.52 1.99
N ALA A 144 -4.36 -12.78 3.06
CA ALA A 144 -3.53 -12.71 4.27
C ALA A 144 -3.33 -14.11 4.89
N ARG A 145 -4.42 -14.88 5.05
CA ARG A 145 -4.39 -16.27 5.55
C ARG A 145 -3.59 -17.20 4.65
N SER A 146 -3.68 -17.04 3.34
CA SER A 146 -2.89 -17.85 2.40
C SER A 146 -1.40 -17.62 2.60
N ILE A 147 -0.97 -16.37 2.67
CA ILE A 147 0.44 -16.02 2.90
C ILE A 147 0.87 -16.49 4.30
N TRP A 148 0.03 -16.32 5.32
CA TRP A 148 0.33 -16.77 6.67
C TRP A 148 0.61 -18.27 6.74
N ARG A 149 -0.13 -19.10 5.98
CA ARG A 149 0.15 -20.54 5.90
C ARG A 149 1.52 -20.84 5.30
N GLU A 150 1.93 -20.10 4.28
CA GLU A 150 3.29 -20.23 3.70
C GLU A 150 4.37 -19.90 4.73
N LEU A 151 4.12 -18.95 5.64
CA LEU A 151 5.07 -18.59 6.69
C LEU A 151 5.32 -19.70 7.71
N LEU A 152 4.39 -20.64 7.88
CA LEU A 152 4.55 -21.80 8.77
C LEU A 152 5.53 -22.83 8.22
N GLU A 153 5.84 -22.77 6.93
CA GLU A 153 6.76 -23.68 6.24
C GLU A 153 8.22 -23.19 6.29
N ILE A 154 8.49 -22.03 6.89
CA ILE A 154 9.83 -21.48 7.00
C ILE A 154 10.62 -22.29 8.02
N GLU A 155 11.74 -22.84 7.58
CA GLU A 155 12.69 -23.61 8.39
C GLU A 155 14.08 -22.96 8.35
N ASP A 156 14.90 -23.25 9.36
CA ASP A 156 16.31 -22.85 9.53
C ASP A 156 16.61 -21.35 9.73
N ALA A 157 16.16 -20.48 8.82
CA ALA A 157 16.52 -19.07 8.81
C ALA A 157 15.44 -18.19 8.18
N VAL A 158 15.30 -16.98 8.71
CA VAL A 158 14.44 -15.94 8.14
C VAL A 158 15.24 -15.08 7.16
N THR A 159 14.76 -15.04 5.92
CA THR A 159 15.32 -14.23 4.83
C THR A 159 14.56 -12.92 4.63
N PRO A 160 15.10 -11.95 3.87
CA PRO A 160 14.35 -10.74 3.52
C PRO A 160 13.00 -11.03 2.86
N LYS A 161 12.92 -12.08 2.04
CA LYS A 161 11.68 -12.49 1.37
C LYS A 161 10.61 -12.93 2.38
N ASP A 162 11.01 -13.66 3.42
CA ASP A 162 10.10 -14.13 4.47
C ASP A 162 9.54 -12.95 5.29
N VAL A 163 10.39 -11.97 5.61
CA VAL A 163 9.96 -10.72 6.26
C VAL A 163 8.97 -9.95 5.38
N LEU A 164 9.18 -9.91 4.05
CA LEU A 164 8.23 -9.30 3.13
C LEU A 164 6.91 -10.08 3.04
N GLN A 165 6.93 -11.41 3.07
CA GLN A 165 5.71 -12.22 3.13
C GLN A 165 4.95 -11.94 4.44
N TYR A 166 5.64 -11.87 5.58
CA TYR A 166 5.04 -11.49 6.85
C TYR A 166 4.38 -10.11 6.79
N MET A 167 5.13 -9.09 6.36
CA MET A 167 4.60 -7.74 6.22
C MET A 167 3.43 -7.69 5.22
N LYS A 168 3.47 -8.46 4.13
CA LYS A 168 2.39 -8.52 3.15
C LYS A 168 1.12 -9.17 3.72
N SER A 169 1.25 -10.25 4.48
CA SER A 169 0.10 -10.87 5.16
C SER A 169 -0.53 -9.90 6.16
N LEU A 170 0.29 -9.26 7.00
CA LEU A 170 -0.16 -8.25 7.95
C LEU A 170 -0.83 -7.05 7.25
N TYR A 171 -0.27 -6.61 6.12
CA TYR A 171 -0.83 -5.51 5.31
C TYR A 171 -2.23 -5.84 4.79
N TYR A 172 -2.44 -7.06 4.31
CA TYR A 172 -3.75 -7.52 3.86
C TYR A 172 -4.74 -7.63 5.02
N ALA A 173 -4.31 -8.10 6.19
CA ALA A 173 -5.16 -8.13 7.39
C ALA A 173 -5.58 -6.72 7.84
N VAL A 174 -4.63 -5.79 7.90
CA VAL A 174 -4.88 -4.36 8.20
C VAL A 174 -5.85 -3.74 7.20
N ASN A 175 -5.67 -4.02 5.91
CA ASN A 175 -6.56 -3.50 4.88
C ASN A 175 -7.93 -4.17 4.84
N ALA A 176 -8.06 -5.42 5.29
CA ALA A 176 -9.37 -6.05 5.45
C ALA A 176 -10.27 -5.26 6.42
N VAL A 177 -9.66 -4.68 7.47
CA VAL A 177 -10.34 -3.76 8.39
C VAL A 177 -10.53 -2.38 7.77
N ALA A 178 -9.51 -1.82 7.11
CA ALA A 178 -9.61 -0.49 6.49
C ALA A 178 -10.72 -0.39 5.44
N GLU A 179 -10.89 -1.46 4.66
CA GLU A 179 -11.89 -1.62 3.61
C GLU A 179 -13.33 -1.35 4.09
N LEU A 180 -13.62 -1.58 5.38
CA LEU A 180 -14.94 -1.35 5.98
C LEU A 180 -15.34 0.14 6.01
N SER A 181 -14.38 1.05 5.87
CA SER A 181 -14.60 2.50 5.99
C SER A 181 -14.02 3.31 4.83
N GLY A 182 -13.36 2.68 3.86
CA GLY A 182 -12.71 3.38 2.76
C GLY A 182 -11.74 2.50 1.97
N PRO A 183 -10.95 3.11 1.07
CA PRO A 183 -9.98 2.38 0.29
C PRO A 183 -8.87 1.79 1.16
N PRO A 184 -8.18 0.73 0.68
CA PRO A 184 -6.95 0.28 1.28
C PRO A 184 -5.93 1.41 1.50
N LEU A 185 -5.26 1.36 2.64
CA LEU A 185 -4.27 2.32 3.08
C LEU A 185 -3.01 2.24 2.22
N ALA A 186 -2.50 3.39 1.78
CA ALA A 186 -1.22 3.43 1.09
C ALA A 186 -0.08 3.00 2.01
N GLU A 187 0.88 2.23 1.48
CA GLU A 187 2.01 1.67 2.24
C GLU A 187 2.74 2.69 3.12
N ARG A 188 3.01 3.89 2.57
CA ARG A 188 3.70 4.98 3.29
C ARG A 188 2.89 5.55 4.48
N ARG A 189 1.59 5.26 4.56
CA ARG A 189 0.66 5.82 5.54
C ARG A 189 -0.07 4.76 6.36
N VAL A 190 0.23 3.47 6.20
CA VAL A 190 -0.45 2.37 6.90
C VAL A 190 -0.58 2.65 8.40
N MET A 191 0.54 2.87 9.09
CA MET A 191 0.53 3.13 10.53
C MET A 191 0.09 4.56 10.91
N LEU A 192 0.02 5.49 9.95
CA LEU A 192 -0.54 6.84 10.20
C LEU A 192 -2.07 6.79 10.22
N ASP A 193 -2.64 6.07 9.28
CA ASP A 193 -4.07 6.14 8.96
C ASP A 193 -4.86 4.97 9.57
N PHE A 194 -4.21 3.88 10.00
CA PHE A 194 -4.92 2.70 10.49
C PHE A 194 -5.72 2.92 11.77
N ALA A 195 -5.23 3.74 12.70
CA ALA A 195 -5.92 4.00 13.96
C ALA A 195 -7.36 4.49 13.76
N SER A 196 -7.59 5.43 12.84
CA SER A 196 -8.93 5.96 12.55
C SER A 196 -9.83 4.93 11.85
N ARG A 197 -9.23 4.06 11.02
CA ARG A 197 -9.93 2.94 10.37
C ARG A 197 -10.40 1.91 11.40
N ALA A 198 -9.51 1.52 12.30
CA ALA A 198 -9.81 0.58 13.38
C ALA A 198 -10.87 1.14 14.35
N GLU A 199 -10.81 2.43 14.67
CA GLU A 199 -11.84 3.10 15.46
C GLU A 199 -13.20 3.11 14.75
N THR A 200 -13.23 3.42 13.45
CA THR A 200 -14.46 3.38 12.65
C THR A 200 -15.06 1.98 12.59
N ALA A 201 -14.21 0.94 12.59
CA ALA A 201 -14.62 -0.46 12.68
C ALA A 201 -14.99 -0.93 14.11
N SER A 202 -15.08 -0.02 15.09
CA SER A 202 -15.35 -0.34 16.50
C SER A 202 -14.34 -1.32 17.11
N ARG A 203 -13.08 -1.23 16.69
CA ARG A 203 -11.94 -2.03 17.16
C ARG A 203 -10.70 -1.16 17.43
N PRO A 204 -10.78 -0.12 18.28
CA PRO A 204 -9.66 0.81 18.50
C PRO A 204 -8.37 0.13 18.99
N GLY A 205 -8.47 -1.04 19.64
CA GLY A 205 -7.31 -1.82 20.09
C GLY A 205 -6.44 -2.41 18.97
N MET A 206 -6.96 -2.53 17.74
CA MET A 206 -6.21 -3.11 16.62
C MET A 206 -5.01 -2.27 16.19
N ASP A 207 -5.02 -0.95 16.44
CA ASP A 207 -3.85 -0.09 16.20
C ASP A 207 -2.65 -0.49 17.10
N ALA A 208 -2.93 -0.69 18.39
CA ALA A 208 -1.93 -1.18 19.33
C ALA A 208 -1.48 -2.61 18.98
N ALA A 209 -2.38 -3.46 18.47
CA ALA A 209 -2.04 -4.78 17.97
C ALA A 209 -1.08 -4.69 16.76
N LEU A 210 -1.32 -3.79 15.80
CA LEU A 210 -0.41 -3.55 14.67
C LEU A 210 0.99 -3.13 15.15
N VAL A 211 1.07 -2.18 16.10
CA VAL A 211 2.36 -1.79 16.71
C VAL A 211 3.05 -2.99 17.37
N GLY A 212 2.28 -3.82 18.08
CA GLY A 212 2.79 -5.04 18.70
C GLY A 212 3.28 -6.07 17.69
N LEU A 213 2.56 -6.30 16.59
CA LEU A 213 2.90 -7.22 15.51
C LEU A 213 4.16 -6.78 14.75
N MET A 214 4.38 -5.47 14.64
CA MET A 214 5.62 -4.91 14.10
C MET A 214 6.80 -4.99 15.08
N GLY A 215 6.62 -5.52 16.29
CA GLY A 215 7.69 -5.65 17.29
C GLY A 215 8.02 -4.35 18.02
N ALA A 216 7.13 -3.35 17.96
CA ALA A 216 7.46 -1.98 18.33
C ALA A 216 6.87 -1.49 19.65
N SER A 217 6.21 -2.36 20.43
CA SER A 217 5.57 -1.98 21.70
C SER A 217 6.52 -1.36 22.72
N ALA A 218 7.81 -1.72 22.67
CA ALA A 218 8.85 -1.19 23.56
C ALA A 218 9.97 -0.47 22.78
N LEU A 219 9.72 -0.11 21.52
CA LEU A 219 10.73 0.51 20.66
C LEU A 219 10.79 2.03 20.92
N GLU A 220 11.97 2.50 21.28
CA GLU A 220 12.22 3.94 21.46
C GLU A 220 12.41 4.66 20.13
N SER A 221 11.99 5.92 20.05
CA SER A 221 12.16 6.75 18.84
C SER A 221 13.64 6.93 18.46
N SER A 222 14.53 6.98 19.45
CA SER A 222 15.98 7.08 19.29
C SER A 222 16.55 5.94 18.42
N LYS A 223 16.01 4.73 18.54
CA LYS A 223 16.41 3.58 17.71
C LYS A 223 15.97 3.76 16.26
N LEU A 224 14.74 4.23 16.04
CA LEU A 224 14.23 4.51 14.70
C LEU A 224 15.04 5.61 13.99
N GLU A 225 15.44 6.64 14.73
CA GLU A 225 16.33 7.70 14.23
C GLU A 225 17.71 7.13 13.83
N ALA A 226 18.27 6.22 14.64
CA ALA A 226 19.55 5.58 14.37
C ALA A 226 19.53 4.64 13.16
N TRP A 227 18.37 4.08 12.81
CA TRP A 227 18.21 3.22 11.62
C TRP A 227 18.14 3.99 10.30
N LEU A 228 17.77 5.27 10.32
CA LEU A 228 17.56 6.04 9.09
C LEU A 228 18.82 6.14 8.20
N PRO A 229 20.03 6.41 8.73
CA PRO A 229 21.25 6.41 7.92
C PRO A 229 21.57 5.03 7.31
N GLU A 230 21.36 3.96 8.07
CA GLU A 230 21.61 2.58 7.61
C GLU A 230 20.65 2.16 6.51
N TRP A 231 19.36 2.47 6.69
CA TRP A 231 18.34 2.31 5.66
C TRP A 231 18.74 3.05 4.38
N LYS A 232 19.18 4.31 4.50
CA LYS A 232 19.54 5.14 3.34
C LYS A 232 20.73 4.55 2.58
N SER A 233 21.75 4.08 3.30
CA SER A 233 22.89 3.38 2.71
C SER A 233 22.44 2.16 1.91
N ALA A 234 21.63 1.29 2.52
CA ALA A 234 21.07 0.11 1.88
C ALA A 234 20.24 0.46 0.63
N PHE A 235 19.38 1.48 0.71
CA PHE A 235 18.58 1.97 -0.40
C PHE A 235 19.44 2.46 -1.58
N GLU A 236 20.48 3.24 -1.31
CA GLU A 236 21.37 3.81 -2.34
C GLU A 236 22.25 2.76 -3.03
N ILE A 237 22.61 1.67 -2.33
CA ILE A 237 23.29 0.52 -2.92
C ILE A 237 22.29 -0.28 -3.78
N ALA A 238 21.13 -0.62 -3.21
CA ALA A 238 20.15 -1.48 -3.86
C ALA A 238 19.53 -0.86 -5.12
N MET A 239 19.33 0.46 -5.17
CA MET A 239 18.76 1.14 -6.35
C MET A 239 19.63 1.02 -7.61
N LYS A 240 20.89 0.59 -7.49
CA LYS A 240 21.79 0.32 -8.62
C LYS A 240 21.61 -1.08 -9.20
N ASN A 241 20.87 -1.96 -8.51
CA ASN A 241 20.59 -3.32 -8.94
C ASN A 241 19.32 -3.34 -9.79
N ASN A 242 19.38 -3.92 -11.00
CA ASN A 242 18.24 -3.97 -11.93
C ASN A 242 17.15 -4.97 -11.53
N ARG A 243 17.39 -5.81 -10.51
CA ARG A 243 16.41 -6.76 -9.96
C ARG A 243 15.66 -6.22 -8.74
N VAL A 244 16.03 -5.05 -8.24
CA VAL A 244 15.39 -4.46 -7.06
C VAL A 244 13.92 -4.12 -7.35
N ASP A 245 13.10 -4.15 -6.31
CA ASP A 245 11.71 -3.69 -6.39
C ASP A 245 11.65 -2.25 -6.92
N ALA A 246 10.68 -1.96 -7.79
CA ALA A 246 10.52 -0.65 -8.44
C ALA A 246 10.35 0.52 -7.44
N ARG A 247 9.94 0.25 -6.19
CA ARG A 247 9.89 1.27 -5.13
C ARG A 247 11.28 1.74 -4.70
N ILE A 248 12.32 0.93 -4.89
CA ILE A 248 13.70 1.29 -4.60
C ILE A 248 14.32 1.95 -5.83
N HIS A 249 13.97 3.22 -6.00
CA HIS A 249 14.36 4.01 -7.17
C HIS A 249 14.97 5.35 -6.75
N ALA A 250 16.00 5.81 -7.48
CA ALA A 250 16.73 7.04 -7.15
C ALA A 250 15.86 8.31 -7.07
N ILE A 251 14.75 8.36 -7.84
CA ILE A 251 13.78 9.47 -7.78
C ILE A 251 13.00 9.47 -6.45
N ARG A 252 12.87 8.31 -5.80
CA ARG A 252 12.08 8.13 -4.57
C ARG A 252 12.90 8.27 -3.28
N THR A 253 14.22 8.46 -3.36
CA THR A 253 15.07 8.60 -2.16
C THR A 253 14.55 9.70 -1.22
N ASN A 254 14.41 10.93 -1.72
CA ASN A 254 13.86 12.04 -0.94
C ASN A 254 12.38 11.82 -0.54
N TYR A 255 11.61 11.17 -1.41
CA TYR A 255 10.18 10.88 -1.16
C TYR A 255 9.99 10.01 0.09
N TYR A 256 10.92 9.09 0.36
CA TYR A 256 10.92 8.31 1.59
C TYR A 256 11.65 9.04 2.72
N GLU A 257 12.88 9.51 2.50
CA GLU A 257 13.71 10.11 3.56
C GLU A 257 13.02 11.28 4.26
N LYS A 258 12.46 12.23 3.50
CA LYS A 258 11.78 13.38 4.10
C LYS A 258 10.49 13.00 4.81
N ALA A 259 9.77 12.01 4.29
CA ALA A 259 8.60 11.45 4.98
C ALA A 259 8.99 10.81 6.31
N PHE A 260 10.11 10.09 6.35
CA PHE A 260 10.59 9.43 7.56
C PHE A 260 11.03 10.43 8.61
N VAL A 261 11.79 11.45 8.22
CA VAL A 261 12.16 12.56 9.12
C VAL A 261 10.92 13.26 9.68
N ALA A 262 9.90 13.51 8.85
CA ALA A 262 8.67 14.14 9.30
C ALA A 262 7.85 13.27 10.27
N MET A 263 7.80 11.95 10.04
CA MET A 263 7.14 11.01 10.95
C MET A 263 7.88 10.92 12.29
N LEU A 264 9.21 10.81 12.26
CA LEU A 264 10.06 10.76 13.46
C LEU A 264 9.88 12.00 14.34
N GLY A 265 9.74 13.18 13.73
CA GLY A 265 9.49 14.43 14.45
C GLY A 265 8.02 14.69 14.83
N SER A 266 7.12 13.74 14.60
CA SER A 266 5.68 13.88 14.90
C SER A 266 5.33 13.39 16.31
N GLU A 267 4.06 13.52 16.69
CA GLU A 267 3.53 12.96 17.94
C GLU A 267 3.47 11.43 17.95
N LYS A 268 3.61 10.78 16.78
CA LYS A 268 3.63 9.32 16.63
C LYS A 268 4.84 8.84 15.81
N PRO A 269 6.07 8.91 16.35
CA PRO A 269 7.28 8.50 15.64
C PRO A 269 7.26 7.06 15.12
N VAL A 270 6.60 6.15 15.86
CA VAL A 270 6.48 4.73 15.51
C VAL A 270 5.84 4.49 14.14
N CYS A 271 5.05 5.42 13.61
CA CYS A 271 4.42 5.28 12.30
C CYS A 271 5.42 5.19 11.14
N VAL A 272 6.67 5.63 11.34
CA VAL A 272 7.76 5.48 10.35
C VAL A 272 8.13 4.02 10.10
N LEU A 273 7.88 3.15 11.09
CA LEU A 273 8.40 1.80 11.11
C LEU A 273 7.95 0.98 9.91
N TRP A 274 6.67 1.08 9.54
CA TRP A 274 6.13 0.35 8.41
C TRP A 274 6.87 0.67 7.10
N PRO A 275 6.85 1.92 6.59
CA PRO A 275 7.49 2.20 5.32
C PRO A 275 9.01 2.11 5.38
N LEU A 276 9.64 2.36 6.54
CA LEU A 276 11.07 2.17 6.73
C LEU A 276 11.44 0.69 6.57
N MET A 277 10.84 -0.21 7.35
CA MET A 277 11.16 -1.64 7.27
C MET A 277 10.77 -2.25 5.94
N GLN A 278 9.66 -1.82 5.35
CA GLN A 278 9.25 -2.32 4.04
C GLN A 278 10.30 -1.99 2.96
N THR A 279 10.70 -0.72 2.85
CA THR A 279 11.67 -0.30 1.84
C THR A 279 13.09 -0.77 2.16
N TRP A 280 13.45 -0.91 3.45
CA TRP A 280 14.70 -1.54 3.85
C TRP A 280 14.76 -3.00 3.39
N THR A 281 13.65 -3.73 3.54
CA THR A 281 13.61 -5.15 3.22
C THR A 281 13.60 -5.39 1.71
N PHE A 282 12.94 -4.55 0.90
CA PHE A 282 13.11 -4.58 -0.56
C PHE A 282 14.54 -4.32 -1.00
N ALA A 283 15.25 -3.41 -0.32
CA ALA A 283 16.67 -3.22 -0.58
C ALA A 283 17.46 -4.49 -0.20
N ALA A 284 17.19 -5.05 0.98
CA ALA A 284 17.85 -6.25 1.50
C ALA A 284 17.72 -7.48 0.59
N GLU A 285 16.61 -7.65 -0.15
CA GLU A 285 16.43 -8.78 -1.09
C GLU A 285 17.51 -8.87 -2.17
N VAL A 286 18.15 -7.76 -2.52
CA VAL A 286 19.13 -7.69 -3.62
C VAL A 286 20.54 -7.34 -3.19
N LEU A 287 20.74 -7.12 -1.88
CA LEU A 287 22.04 -6.79 -1.31
C LEU A 287 22.85 -8.06 -1.01
N PRO A 288 24.19 -8.00 -1.13
CA PRO A 288 25.04 -9.10 -0.69
C PRO A 288 25.03 -9.20 0.84
N ASP A 289 25.37 -10.39 1.36
CA ASP A 289 25.35 -10.67 2.80
C ASP A 289 26.16 -9.68 3.66
N SER A 290 27.22 -9.10 3.11
CA SER A 290 28.07 -8.10 3.79
C SER A 290 27.34 -6.79 4.10
N GLU A 291 26.26 -6.48 3.37
CA GLU A 291 25.48 -5.25 3.53
C GLU A 291 24.19 -5.47 4.34
N LEU A 292 23.96 -6.70 4.85
CA LEU A 292 22.73 -7.07 5.55
C LEU A 292 22.82 -6.97 7.07
N GLU A 293 23.98 -6.68 7.64
CA GLU A 293 24.20 -6.69 9.10
C GLU A 293 23.26 -5.72 9.84
N ALA A 294 23.17 -4.47 9.38
CA ALA A 294 22.31 -3.47 10.01
C ALA A 294 20.82 -3.82 9.91
N TRP A 295 20.38 -4.34 8.75
CA TRP A 295 19.01 -4.81 8.55
C TRP A 295 18.70 -6.02 9.45
N ARG A 296 19.61 -7.00 9.55
CA ARG A 296 19.46 -8.16 10.45
C ARG A 296 19.38 -7.74 11.92
N ALA A 297 20.18 -6.75 12.33
CA ALA A 297 20.13 -6.21 13.68
C ALA A 297 18.77 -5.54 13.97
N ALA A 298 18.26 -4.72 13.04
CA ALA A 298 16.93 -4.14 13.14
C ALA A 298 15.83 -5.21 13.19
N CYS A 299 15.89 -6.24 12.34
CA CYS A 299 14.98 -7.38 12.40
C CYS A 299 15.07 -8.12 13.75
N GLY A 300 16.26 -8.30 14.31
CA GLY A 300 16.46 -8.89 15.64
C GLY A 300 15.76 -8.08 16.74
N ASP A 301 15.90 -6.76 16.72
CA ASP A 301 15.24 -5.85 17.66
C ASP A 301 13.71 -5.90 17.58
N LEU A 302 13.15 -6.18 16.39
CA LEU A 302 11.72 -6.28 16.14
C LEU A 302 11.16 -7.71 16.29
N GLY A 303 12.02 -8.70 16.55
CA GLY A 303 11.64 -10.11 16.54
C GLY A 303 11.25 -10.64 15.15
N LEU A 304 11.70 -9.96 14.09
CA LEU A 304 11.56 -10.36 12.68
C LEU A 304 12.78 -11.13 12.17
N GLY A 305 13.73 -11.47 13.04
CA GLY A 305 14.80 -12.43 12.76
C GLY A 305 14.39 -13.84 13.20
N TRP A 306 15.24 -14.84 12.91
CA TRP A 306 14.99 -16.25 13.28
C TRP A 306 14.54 -16.41 14.73
N VAL A 307 15.23 -15.75 15.67
CA VAL A 307 14.77 -15.67 17.05
C VAL A 307 13.59 -14.70 17.14
N GLY A 308 12.41 -15.24 17.44
CA GLY A 308 11.19 -14.47 17.67
C GLY A 308 10.20 -14.47 16.52
N PHE A 309 10.59 -14.94 15.32
CA PHE A 309 9.71 -14.97 14.16
C PHE A 309 8.44 -15.81 14.40
N ASP A 310 8.55 -16.98 15.03
CA ASP A 310 7.39 -17.83 15.39
C ASP A 310 6.38 -17.11 16.29
N HIS A 311 6.85 -16.18 17.14
CA HIS A 311 5.96 -15.36 17.94
C HIS A 311 5.27 -14.29 17.11
N ARG A 312 5.93 -13.74 16.07
CA ARG A 312 5.30 -12.81 15.10
C ARG A 312 4.26 -13.55 14.26
N VAL A 313 4.70 -14.61 13.59
CA VAL A 313 4.04 -15.91 13.41
C VAL A 313 2.61 -16.05 13.97
N SER A 314 2.62 -16.48 15.23
CA SER A 314 1.45 -16.77 16.06
C SER A 314 0.64 -15.53 16.42
N GLY A 315 1.30 -14.38 16.63
CA GLY A 315 0.59 -13.13 16.86
C GLY A 315 -0.27 -12.71 15.67
N LEU A 316 0.25 -12.89 14.45
CA LEU A 316 -0.48 -12.62 13.23
C LEU A 316 -1.67 -13.57 13.05
N ASP A 317 -1.55 -14.84 13.44
CA ASP A 317 -2.67 -15.79 13.46
C ASP A 317 -3.84 -15.26 14.30
N HIS A 318 -3.55 -14.85 15.54
CA HIS A 318 -4.56 -14.26 16.43
C HIS A 318 -5.17 -12.98 15.86
N PHE A 319 -4.36 -12.11 15.25
CA PHE A 319 -4.88 -10.90 14.63
C PHE A 319 -5.83 -11.22 13.46
N LEU A 320 -5.48 -12.24 12.65
CA LEU A 320 -6.36 -12.71 11.57
C LEU A 320 -7.66 -13.31 12.11
N ASP A 321 -7.63 -14.03 13.25
CA ASP A 321 -8.84 -14.54 13.92
C ASP A 321 -9.74 -13.38 14.39
N GLU A 322 -9.15 -12.32 14.95
CA GLU A 322 -9.89 -11.14 15.38
C GLU A 322 -10.55 -10.40 14.20
N VAL A 323 -9.85 -10.30 13.06
CA VAL A 323 -10.41 -9.72 11.84
C VAL A 323 -11.55 -10.61 11.32
N GLU A 324 -11.39 -11.93 11.31
CA GLU A 324 -12.45 -12.86 10.90
C GLU A 324 -13.72 -12.72 11.76
N ALA A 325 -13.55 -12.69 13.09
CA ALA A 325 -14.64 -12.47 14.03
C ALA A 325 -15.35 -11.13 13.80
N LEU A 326 -14.60 -10.05 13.56
CA LEU A 326 -15.16 -8.74 13.21
C LEU A 326 -16.02 -8.81 11.94
N LEU A 327 -15.54 -9.47 10.88
CA LEU A 327 -16.28 -9.56 9.62
C LEU A 327 -17.56 -10.39 9.77
N ASP A 328 -17.55 -11.44 10.60
CA ASP A 328 -18.73 -12.25 10.86
C ASP A 328 -19.78 -11.53 11.72
N GLU A 329 -19.35 -10.76 12.71
CA GLU A 329 -20.24 -9.89 13.48
C GLU A 329 -20.96 -8.88 12.56
N LEU A 330 -20.22 -8.25 11.65
CA LEU A 330 -20.78 -7.30 10.68
C LEU A 330 -21.71 -7.98 9.67
N ALA A 331 -21.35 -9.18 9.19
CA ALA A 331 -22.21 -9.96 8.31
C ALA A 331 -23.55 -10.27 8.99
N ALA A 332 -23.52 -10.72 10.25
CA ALA A 332 -24.71 -11.01 11.04
C ALA A 332 -25.58 -9.76 11.25
N GLN A 333 -24.98 -8.60 11.56
CA GLN A 333 -25.69 -7.33 11.72
C GLN A 333 -26.44 -6.89 10.45
N HIS A 334 -25.91 -7.25 9.27
CA HIS A 334 -26.50 -6.93 7.98
C HIS A 334 -27.34 -8.07 7.37
N GLY A 335 -27.56 -9.18 8.10
CA GLY A 335 -28.34 -10.32 7.61
C GLY A 335 -27.67 -11.07 6.45
N LEU A 336 -26.35 -11.09 6.41
CA LEU A 336 -25.51 -11.74 5.39
C LEU A 336 -24.92 -13.06 5.93
N GLU A 337 -24.45 -13.92 5.02
CA GLU A 337 -23.83 -15.20 5.37
C GLU A 337 -22.50 -14.99 6.12
N THR A 338 -22.30 -15.74 7.21
CA THR A 338 -21.07 -15.81 8.01
C THR A 338 -20.12 -16.88 7.48
N SER A 339 -18.83 -16.77 7.80
CA SER A 339 -17.78 -17.71 7.38
C SER A 339 -18.08 -19.18 7.74
N THR A 340 -18.82 -19.40 8.82
CA THR A 340 -19.22 -20.70 9.38
C THR A 340 -20.36 -21.41 8.63
N SER A 341 -20.92 -20.79 7.59
CA SER A 341 -22.00 -21.38 6.77
C SER A 341 -21.52 -22.09 5.49
N ILE A 342 -20.19 -22.23 5.32
CA ILE A 342 -19.51 -22.98 4.25
C ILE A 342 -18.76 -24.14 4.90
#